data_AF-A0A7S0G9N5-F1
#
_entry.id   AF-A0A7S0G9N5-F1
#
_cell.length_a   1.000
_cell.length_b   1.000
_cell.length_c   1.000
_cell.angle_alpha   90.00
_cell.angle_beta   90.00
_cell.angle_gamma   90.00
#
_symmetry.space_group_name_H-M   'P 1'
#
loop_
_entity.id
_entity.type
_entity.pdbx_description
1 polymer ?
#
loop_
_entity_poly.entity_id
_entity_poly.type
_entity_poly.pdbx_seq_one_letter_code
_entity_poly.pdbx_strand_id
1 'polypeptide(L)'
;SSQFLTVINALHIGGEKTFEEVCTELVVGGYCRSNPDLMKETCAKSCMNWQKSVRSTDTRNIHEGEPSFFDLSAKDATGSVINFRKFEGYVTIVANVAKMCQEGMTEKGYAEYTKIQQIWPYTVEFVIFAFEHPEIDYDAGADFCEP
;
A
#
# COMPACT_ATOMS: atom_id res chain seq x y z
N SER A 1 16.90 -51.91 22.34
CA SER A 1 17.76 -51.10 21.46
C SER A 1 18.17 -51.96 20.29
N SER A 2 17.61 -51.74 19.10
CA SER A 2 18.15 -52.27 17.84
C SER A 2 17.53 -51.48 16.69
N GLN A 3 18.36 -50.66 16.03
CA GLN A 3 17.96 -49.80 14.92
C GLN A 3 17.96 -50.64 13.64
N PHE A 4 16.81 -50.75 12.98
CA PHE A 4 16.76 -51.24 11.60
C PHE A 4 17.21 -50.11 10.68
N LEU A 5 18.44 -50.22 10.18
CA LEU A 5 18.95 -49.42 9.08
C LEU A 5 18.42 -50.03 7.78
N THR A 6 17.41 -49.42 7.16
CA THR A 6 17.07 -49.72 5.77
C THR A 6 17.82 -48.75 4.88
N VAL A 7 18.88 -49.24 4.25
CA VAL A 7 19.58 -48.56 3.16
C VAL A 7 18.72 -48.72 1.90
N ILE A 8 18.12 -47.64 1.41
CA ILE A 8 17.62 -47.57 0.04
C ILE A 8 18.61 -46.72 -0.77
N ASN A 9 19.33 -47.38 -1.66
CA ASN A 9 20.18 -46.72 -2.64
C ASN A 9 19.35 -46.31 -3.86
N ALA A 10 19.46 -45.02 -4.16
CA ALA A 10 19.69 -44.41 -5.47
C ALA A 10 18.52 -44.06 -6.42
N LEU A 11 18.68 -42.82 -6.94
CA LEU A 11 18.17 -42.20 -8.16
C LEU A 11 16.68 -41.79 -8.24
N HIS A 12 16.43 -40.48 -8.12
CA HIS A 12 15.44 -39.78 -8.95
C HIS A 12 16.02 -38.44 -9.44
N ILE A 13 16.01 -38.27 -10.76
CA ILE A 13 16.29 -37.02 -11.48
C ILE A 13 14.95 -36.27 -11.53
N GLY A 14 14.91 -35.06 -10.98
CA GLY A 14 13.72 -34.20 -10.90
C GLY A 14 13.57 -33.66 -9.49
N GLY A 15 14.22 -32.55 -9.19
CA GLY A 15 14.14 -31.91 -7.88
C GLY A 15 12.70 -31.44 -7.61
N GLU A 16 11.99 -32.15 -6.75
CA GLU A 16 10.70 -31.72 -6.24
C GLU A 16 10.94 -30.47 -5.37
N LYS A 17 10.38 -29.33 -5.78
CA LYS A 17 10.52 -28.07 -5.04
C LYS A 17 9.91 -28.25 -3.66
N THR A 18 10.61 -27.78 -2.64
CA THR A 18 10.05 -27.71 -1.30
C THR A 18 8.86 -26.76 -1.27
N PHE A 19 7.94 -27.00 -0.34
CA PHE A 19 6.78 -26.13 -0.13
C PHE A 19 7.18 -24.66 0.10
N GLU A 20 8.31 -24.42 0.77
CA GLU A 20 8.82 -23.07 1.02
C GLU A 20 9.34 -22.39 -0.27
N GLU A 21 9.99 -23.14 -1.15
CA GLU A 21 10.41 -22.65 -2.48
C GLU A 21 9.20 -22.32 -3.36
N VAL A 22 8.16 -23.17 -3.37
CA VAL A 22 6.92 -22.90 -4.11
C VAL A 22 6.24 -21.62 -3.62
N CYS A 23 6.08 -21.45 -2.31
CA CYS A 23 5.49 -20.24 -1.76
C CYS A 23 6.35 -18.99 -2.05
N THR A 24 7.67 -19.12 -2.05
CA THR A 24 8.58 -18.01 -2.38
C THR A 24 8.40 -17.57 -3.83
N GLU A 25 8.33 -18.50 -4.77
CA GLU A 25 8.09 -18.20 -6.19
C GLU A 25 6.73 -17.53 -6.42
N LEU A 26 5.68 -18.00 -5.75
CA LEU A 26 4.35 -17.39 -5.84
C LEU A 26 4.34 -15.95 -5.29
N VAL A 27 5.00 -15.70 -4.16
CA VAL A 27 5.15 -14.35 -3.60
C VAL A 27 5.90 -13.44 -4.58
N VAL A 28 7.03 -13.89 -5.12
CA VAL A 28 7.84 -13.12 -6.11
C VAL A 28 7.04 -12.86 -7.38
N GLY A 29 6.21 -13.81 -7.81
CA GLY A 29 5.26 -13.67 -8.91
C GLY A 29 4.06 -12.76 -8.62
N GLY A 30 3.98 -12.16 -7.43
CA GLY A 30 2.94 -11.19 -7.07
C GLY A 30 1.61 -11.81 -6.63
N TYR A 31 1.55 -13.13 -6.39
CA TYR A 31 0.30 -13.83 -6.06
C TYR A 31 -0.34 -13.36 -4.75
N CYS A 32 0.42 -12.75 -3.84
CA CYS A 32 -0.16 -12.12 -2.65
C CYS A 32 -1.14 -10.99 -2.97
N ARG A 33 -0.98 -10.33 -4.13
CA ARG A 33 -1.89 -9.27 -4.60
C ARG A 33 -2.94 -9.83 -5.55
N SER A 34 -2.52 -10.66 -6.51
CA SER A 34 -3.39 -11.13 -7.59
C SER A 34 -4.29 -12.31 -7.21
N ASN A 35 -3.91 -13.13 -6.23
CA ASN A 35 -4.64 -14.34 -5.82
C ASN A 35 -4.65 -14.48 -4.28
N PRO A 36 -5.26 -13.54 -3.55
CA PRO A 36 -5.20 -13.50 -2.08
C PRO A 36 -5.82 -14.72 -1.43
N ASP A 37 -6.87 -15.31 -2.00
CA ASP A 37 -7.55 -16.48 -1.43
C ASP A 37 -6.65 -17.73 -1.48
N LEU A 38 -6.06 -18.01 -2.65
CA LEU A 38 -5.10 -19.11 -2.82
C LEU A 38 -3.92 -18.95 -1.85
N MET A 39 -3.38 -17.73 -1.79
CA MET A 39 -2.22 -17.47 -0.93
C MET A 39 -2.58 -17.51 0.56
N LYS A 40 -3.80 -17.16 0.94
CA LYS A 40 -4.27 -17.27 2.33
C LYS A 40 -4.37 -18.73 2.76
N GLU A 41 -4.78 -19.62 1.87
CA GLU A 41 -4.88 -21.05 2.18
C GLU A 41 -3.51 -21.74 2.13
N THR A 42 -2.67 -21.38 1.16
CA THR A 42 -1.45 -22.14 0.86
C THR A 42 -0.19 -21.49 1.41
N CYS A 43 -0.07 -20.17 1.38
CA CYS A 43 1.19 -19.45 1.60
C CYS A 43 1.04 -18.23 2.53
N ALA A 44 0.11 -18.30 3.50
CA ALA A 44 -0.27 -17.14 4.32
C ALA A 44 0.92 -16.48 5.01
N LYS A 45 1.83 -17.30 5.57
CA LYS A 45 3.04 -16.84 6.25
C LYS A 45 3.94 -16.06 5.30
N SER A 46 4.14 -16.56 4.08
CA SER A 46 4.99 -15.92 3.08
C SER A 46 4.41 -14.59 2.62
N CYS A 47 3.08 -14.49 2.42
CA CYS A 47 2.44 -13.22 2.12
C CYS A 47 2.44 -12.23 3.29
N MET A 48 2.30 -12.68 4.54
CA MET A 48 2.43 -11.78 5.70
C MET A 48 3.86 -11.23 5.82
N ASN A 49 4.87 -12.06 5.58
CA ASN A 49 6.27 -11.63 5.62
C ASN A 49 6.58 -10.65 4.49
N TRP A 50 6.13 -10.94 3.28
CA TRP A 50 6.21 -10.02 2.15
C TRP A 50 5.47 -8.72 2.46
N GLN A 51 4.25 -8.78 3.01
CA GLN A 51 3.49 -7.59 3.35
C GLN A 51 4.23 -6.73 4.37
N LYS A 52 4.91 -7.33 5.36
CA LYS A 52 5.78 -6.59 6.28
C LYS A 52 7.00 -5.98 5.59
N SER A 53 7.61 -6.66 4.62
CA SER A 53 8.74 -6.14 3.87
C SER A 53 8.34 -5.02 2.90
N VAL A 54 7.13 -5.07 2.33
CA VAL A 54 6.62 -4.02 1.44
C VAL A 54 6.03 -2.85 2.24
N ARG A 55 5.49 -3.10 3.43
CA ARG A 55 5.00 -2.08 4.37
C ARG A 55 6.09 -1.56 5.32
N SER A 56 7.38 -1.77 5.02
CA SER A 56 8.42 -1.17 5.84
C SER A 56 8.27 0.34 5.80
N THR A 57 7.84 0.95 6.91
CA THR A 57 7.75 2.40 7.04
C THR A 57 9.17 2.95 6.97
N ASP A 58 9.48 3.71 5.93
CA ASP A 58 10.71 4.50 5.91
C ASP A 58 10.53 5.67 6.87
N THR A 59 11.42 5.77 7.85
CA THR A 59 11.44 6.88 8.81
C THR A 59 12.70 7.68 8.55
N ARG A 60 12.52 8.89 8.01
CA ARG A 60 13.60 9.85 7.84
C ARG A 60 13.44 11.00 8.83
N ASN A 61 14.52 11.28 9.55
CA ASN A 61 14.67 12.52 10.27
C ASN A 61 15.20 13.56 9.29
N ILE A 62 14.53 14.71 9.20
CA ILE A 62 14.99 15.85 8.39
C ILE A 62 15.95 16.66 9.28
N HIS A 63 17.15 16.93 8.79
CA HIS A 63 18.14 17.73 9.52
C HIS A 63 17.98 19.22 9.24
N GLU A 64 18.51 20.06 10.13
CA GLU A 64 18.54 21.51 9.94
C GLU A 64 19.31 21.86 8.65
N GLY A 65 18.68 22.63 7.76
CA GLY A 65 19.23 23.01 6.46
C GLY A 65 18.85 22.10 5.28
N GLU A 66 18.17 20.98 5.51
CA GLU A 66 17.56 20.18 4.44
C GLU A 66 16.18 20.72 4.04
N PRO A 67 15.75 20.57 2.77
CA PRO A 67 14.41 20.95 2.35
C PRO A 67 13.34 20.24 3.17
N SER A 68 12.49 21.01 3.84
CA SER A 68 11.42 20.48 4.68
C SER A 68 10.09 20.42 3.93
N PHE A 69 9.17 19.61 4.44
CA PHE A 69 7.77 19.61 3.96
C PHE A 69 7.14 21.01 3.99
N PHE A 70 7.52 21.85 4.96
CA PHE A 70 6.95 23.18 5.17
C PHE A 70 7.43 24.22 4.14
N ASP A 71 8.49 23.91 3.38
CA ASP A 71 8.99 24.76 2.29
C ASP A 71 8.22 24.54 0.98
N LEU A 72 7.34 23.53 0.94
CA LEU A 72 6.57 23.16 -0.23
C LEU A 72 5.30 24.00 -0.39
N SER A 73 4.75 24.00 -1.61
CA SER A 73 3.43 24.54 -1.90
C SER A 73 2.77 23.73 -3.02
N ALA A 74 1.45 23.74 -3.04
CA ALA A 74 0.65 23.11 -4.07
C ALA A 74 -0.55 23.99 -4.43
N LYS A 75 -1.12 23.77 -5.61
CA LYS A 75 -2.42 24.35 -5.96
C LYS A 75 -3.53 23.46 -5.42
N ASP A 76 -4.57 24.05 -4.86
CA ASP A 76 -5.79 23.33 -4.51
C ASP A 76 -6.70 23.11 -5.72
N ALA A 77 -7.85 22.48 -5.49
CA ALA A 77 -8.85 22.20 -6.53
C ALA A 77 -9.42 23.47 -7.20
N THR A 78 -9.32 24.64 -6.55
CA THR A 78 -9.74 25.93 -7.11
C THR A 78 -8.63 26.63 -7.89
N GLY A 79 -7.41 26.06 -7.88
CA GLY A 79 -6.21 26.65 -8.47
C GLY A 79 -5.47 27.63 -7.55
N SER A 80 -5.94 27.82 -6.31
CA SER A 80 -5.31 28.70 -5.33
C SER A 80 -4.06 28.03 -4.77
N VAL A 81 -2.97 28.79 -4.62
CA VAL A 81 -1.72 28.26 -4.07
C VAL A 81 -1.83 28.17 -2.55
N ILE A 82 -1.62 26.97 -2.02
CA ILE A 82 -1.52 26.68 -0.59
C ILE A 82 -0.05 26.46 -0.26
N ASN A 83 0.50 27.30 0.61
CA ASN A 83 1.83 27.10 1.19
C ASN A 83 1.75 26.16 2.40
N PHE A 84 2.63 25.15 2.46
CA PHE A 84 2.54 24.09 3.47
C PHE A 84 3.07 24.50 4.84
N ARG A 85 3.74 25.65 4.95
CA ARG A 85 4.07 26.27 6.23
C ARG A 85 2.86 26.52 7.12
N LYS A 86 1.66 26.68 6.55
CA LYS A 86 0.42 26.82 7.35
C LYS A 86 0.10 25.59 8.22
N PHE A 87 0.72 24.46 7.92
CA PHE A 87 0.55 23.20 8.64
C PHE A 87 1.62 22.96 9.72
N GLU A 88 2.51 23.93 9.93
CA GLU A 88 3.49 23.89 11.02
C GLU A 88 2.78 23.75 12.38
N GLY A 89 3.22 22.78 13.19
CA GLY A 89 2.60 22.44 14.47
C GLY A 89 1.47 21.41 14.41
N TYR A 90 1.02 21.02 13.20
CA TYR A 90 0.06 19.92 13.02
C TYR A 90 0.77 18.61 12.66
N VAL A 91 0.17 17.50 13.07
CA VAL A 91 0.45 16.20 12.47
C VAL A 91 -0.18 16.19 11.09
N THR A 92 0.63 16.40 10.06
CA THR A 92 0.14 16.47 8.68
C THR A 92 0.23 15.10 8.02
N ILE A 93 -0.90 14.60 7.53
CA ILE A 93 -0.99 13.35 6.78
C ILE A 93 -1.10 13.69 5.31
N VAL A 94 -0.07 13.36 4.54
CA VAL A 94 -0.06 13.50 3.08
C VAL A 94 -0.48 12.20 2.45
N ALA A 95 -1.55 12.22 1.66
CA ALA A 95 -2.08 11.02 1.01
C ALA A 95 -2.28 11.25 -0.49
N ASN A 96 -1.86 10.28 -1.29
CA ASN A 96 -2.21 10.22 -2.70
C ASN A 96 -3.45 9.36 -2.83
N VAL A 97 -4.54 9.92 -3.36
CA VAL A 97 -5.80 9.23 -3.54
C VAL A 97 -6.04 9.08 -5.04
N ALA A 98 -6.07 7.85 -5.52
CA ALA A 98 -6.45 7.59 -6.89
C ALA A 98 -7.92 7.95 -7.08
N LYS A 99 -8.25 8.70 -8.13
CA LYS A 99 -9.64 8.82 -8.57
C LYS A 99 -10.10 7.42 -8.98
N MET A 100 -11.08 6.85 -8.29
CA MET A 100 -11.66 5.57 -8.66
C MET A 100 -13.13 5.77 -9.01
N CYS A 101 -13.54 5.33 -10.20
CA CYS A 101 -14.92 5.42 -10.70
C CYS A 101 -15.81 4.26 -10.21
N GLN A 102 -15.41 3.62 -9.11
CA GLN A 102 -16.26 2.64 -8.44
C GLN A 102 -17.08 3.36 -7.40
N GLU A 103 -18.40 3.31 -7.58
CA GLU A 103 -19.39 3.97 -6.73
C GLU A 103 -19.12 3.74 -5.23
N GLY A 104 -18.94 4.83 -4.48
CA GLY A 104 -18.84 4.80 -3.03
C GLY A 104 -17.44 4.54 -2.46
N MET A 105 -16.42 4.23 -3.26
CA MET A 105 -15.07 3.94 -2.74
C MET A 105 -14.33 5.21 -2.33
N THR A 106 -14.36 6.22 -3.19
CA THR A 106 -13.71 7.50 -2.97
C THR A 106 -14.38 8.25 -1.81
N GLU A 107 -15.71 8.23 -1.78
CA GLU A 107 -16.55 8.88 -0.76
C GLU A 107 -16.35 8.23 0.61
N LYS A 108 -16.24 6.90 0.67
CA LYS A 108 -15.92 6.18 1.92
C LYS A 108 -14.55 6.59 2.45
N GLY A 109 -13.54 6.71 1.57
CA GLY A 109 -12.21 7.18 1.95
C GLY A 109 -12.25 8.59 2.54
N TYR A 110 -12.91 9.53 1.87
CA TYR A 110 -13.07 10.89 2.39
C TYR A 110 -13.85 10.93 3.71
N ALA A 111 -14.91 10.14 3.85
CA ALA A 111 -15.69 10.06 5.08
C ALA A 111 -14.86 9.56 6.26
N GLU A 112 -13.90 8.65 6.04
CA GLU A 112 -12.96 8.21 7.07
C GLU A 112 -12.01 9.33 7.49
N TYR A 113 -11.47 10.10 6.55
CA TYR A 113 -10.62 11.26 6.87
C TYR A 113 -11.40 12.32 7.65
N THR A 114 -12.65 12.61 7.27
CA THR A 114 -13.51 13.54 8.00
C THR A 114 -13.74 13.07 9.44
N LYS A 115 -13.98 11.77 9.66
CA LYS A 115 -14.11 11.23 11.03
C LYS A 115 -12.85 11.44 11.85
N ILE A 116 -11.67 11.23 11.25
CA ILE A 116 -10.39 11.45 11.94
C ILE A 116 -10.23 12.93 12.32
N GLN A 117 -10.53 13.85 11.39
CA GLN A 117 -10.49 15.28 11.68
C GLN A 117 -11.50 15.69 12.75
N GLN A 118 -12.68 15.08 12.80
CA GLN A 118 -13.66 15.35 13.85
C GLN A 118 -13.16 14.93 15.24
N ILE A 119 -12.35 13.87 15.33
CA ILE A 119 -11.78 13.40 16.59
C ILE A 119 -10.60 14.29 17.03
N TRP A 120 -9.77 14.75 16.10
CA TRP A 120 -8.57 15.56 16.38
C TRP A 120 -8.52 16.87 15.58
N PRO A 121 -9.50 17.79 15.76
CA PRO A 121 -9.70 18.94 14.88
C PRO A 121 -8.59 20.01 14.95
N TYR A 122 -7.76 19.97 15.99
CA TYR A 122 -6.68 20.93 16.22
C TYR A 122 -5.29 20.31 16.16
N THR A 123 -5.18 19.04 15.77
CA THR A 123 -3.91 18.30 15.82
C THR A 123 -3.58 17.63 14.51
N VAL A 124 -4.58 17.13 13.78
CA VAL A 124 -4.36 16.38 12.54
C VAL A 124 -4.90 17.17 11.36
N GLU A 125 -4.10 17.26 10.31
CA GLU A 125 -4.53 17.86 9.04
C GLU A 125 -4.19 16.93 7.87
N PHE A 126 -5.11 16.83 6.91
CA PHE A 126 -4.93 15.99 5.74
C PHE A 126 -4.64 16.84 4.50
N VAL A 127 -3.56 16.49 3.79
CA VAL A 127 -3.25 17.03 2.46
C VAL A 127 -3.42 15.90 1.46
N ILE A 128 -4.51 15.97 0.68
CA ILE A 128 -4.89 14.90 -0.25
C ILE A 128 -4.59 15.33 -1.68
N PHE A 129 -3.75 14.56 -2.36
CA PHE A 129 -3.46 14.71 -3.77
C PHE A 129 -4.26 13.68 -4.56
N ALA A 130 -5.29 14.17 -5.26
CA ALA A 130 -6.02 13.34 -6.21
C ALA A 130 -5.14 13.10 -7.44
N PHE A 131 -5.02 11.84 -7.89
CA PHE A 131 -4.35 11.51 -9.13
C PHE A 131 -5.17 10.55 -9.98
N GLU A 132 -4.95 10.60 -11.29
CA GLU A 132 -5.57 9.69 -12.27
C GLU A 132 -4.64 8.52 -12.53
N HIS A 133 -5.17 7.31 -12.37
CA HIS A 133 -4.40 6.10 -12.62
C HIS A 133 -4.27 5.89 -14.13
N PRO A 134 -3.06 5.71 -14.69
CA PRO A 134 -2.85 5.66 -16.14
C PRO A 134 -3.53 4.48 -16.85
N GLU A 135 -3.92 3.45 -16.09
CA GLU A 135 -4.63 2.27 -16.60
C GLU A 135 -6.16 2.39 -16.53
N ILE A 136 -6.70 3.48 -15.97
CA ILE A 136 -8.14 3.74 -15.90
C ILE A 136 -8.51 4.75 -16.97
N ASP A 137 -9.42 4.36 -17.86
CA ASP A 137 -10.01 5.27 -18.84
C ASP A 137 -11.16 6.04 -18.19
N TYR A 138 -10.86 7.26 -17.75
CA TYR A 138 -11.82 8.16 -17.12
C TYR A 138 -12.78 8.80 -18.13
N ASP A 139 -12.44 8.79 -19.43
CA ASP A 139 -13.26 9.39 -20.49
C ASP A 139 -14.29 8.41 -21.05
N ALA A 140 -14.01 7.10 -21.01
CA ALA A 140 -14.94 6.05 -21.45
C ALA A 140 -16.12 5.81 -20.51
N GLY A 141 -16.12 6.41 -19.31
CA GLY A 141 -17.10 6.18 -18.25
C GLY A 141 -17.60 7.45 -17.58
N ALA A 142 -17.79 8.54 -18.34
CA ALA A 142 -18.25 9.84 -17.81
C ALA A 142 -19.53 9.77 -16.93
N ASP A 143 -20.34 8.71 -17.06
CA ASP A 143 -21.52 8.49 -16.21
C ASP A 143 -21.21 7.91 -14.80
N PHE A 144 -19.97 7.47 -14.51
CA PHE A 144 -19.60 6.77 -13.27
C PHE A 144 -18.55 7.50 -12.41
N CYS A 145 -18.01 8.63 -12.87
CA CYS A 145 -16.92 9.34 -12.22
C CYS A 145 -17.29 10.77 -11.80
N GLU A 146 -18.58 11.10 -11.61
CA GLU A 146 -18.97 12.39 -11.02
C GLU A 146 -18.81 12.37 -9.49
N PRO A 147 -18.30 13.46 -8.89
CA PRO A 147 -18.08 13.61 -7.45
C PRO A 147 -19.38 13.75 -6.62
#